data_AF-A0A9D4LK27-F1
#
_entry.id   AF-A0A9D4LK27-F1
#
_cell.length_a   1.000
_cell.length_b   1.000
_cell.length_c   1.000
_cell.angle_alpha   90.00
_cell.angle_beta   90.00
_cell.angle_gamma   90.00
#
_symmetry.space_group_name_H-M   'P 1'
#
loop_
_entity.id
_entity.type
_entity.pdbx_description
1 polymer ?
#
loop_
_entity_poly.entity_id
_entity_poly.type
_entity_poly.pdbx_seq_one_letter_code
_entity_poly.pdbx_strand_id
1 'polypeptide(L)'
;MSGITFEEFWEFSQFMNNLDDFTIAMNMYTYAEQPVSKEEFQRAVLTCIGSPLKPHIVDTLFNILDVDGDQHLSYKDFISIMKDRKYRGNRSHMQPMPHTLDAFKSCVKSYI
;
A
#
# COMPACT_ATOMS: atom_id res chain seq x y z
N MET A 1 -8.31 18.49 -17.70
CA MET A 1 -8.05 17.14 -17.16
C MET A 1 -7.87 16.21 -18.34
N SER A 2 -6.64 15.74 -18.54
CA SER A 2 -6.35 14.66 -19.48
C SER A 2 -6.80 13.36 -18.82
N GLY A 3 -7.50 12.49 -19.55
CA GLY A 3 -7.86 11.17 -19.03
C GLY A 3 -6.62 10.30 -18.79
N ILE A 4 -6.81 9.20 -18.08
CA ILE A 4 -5.77 8.17 -17.89
C ILE A 4 -5.74 7.30 -19.15
N THR A 5 -4.57 7.16 -19.79
CA THR A 5 -4.42 6.29 -20.95
C THR A 5 -4.31 4.81 -20.52
N PHE A 6 -4.54 3.88 -21.45
CA PHE A 6 -4.36 2.46 -21.16
C PHE A 6 -2.91 2.12 -20.75
N GLU A 7 -1.93 2.76 -21.37
CA GLU A 7 -0.51 2.58 -21.05
C GLU A 7 -0.21 3.00 -19.61
N GLU A 8 -0.71 4.17 -19.20
CA GLU A 8 -0.56 4.67 -17.82
C GLU A 8 -1.24 3.74 -16.80
N PHE A 9 -2.42 3.23 -17.15
CA PHE A 9 -3.10 2.24 -16.33
C PHE A 9 -2.32 0.92 -16.24
N TRP A 10 -1.74 0.46 -17.35
CA TRP A 10 -0.94 -0.76 -17.40
C TRP A 10 0.31 -0.65 -16.53
N GLU A 11 1.05 0.45 -16.63
CA GLU A 11 2.22 0.74 -15.78
C GLU A 11 1.84 0.73 -14.29
N PHE A 12 0.73 1.37 -13.93
CA PHE A 12 0.21 1.33 -12.57
C PHE A 12 -0.21 -0.08 -12.13
N SER A 13 -0.79 -0.89 -13.02
CA SER A 13 -1.14 -2.28 -12.72
C SER A 13 0.10 -3.15 -12.49
N GLN A 14 1.21 -2.91 -13.18
CA GLN A 14 2.48 -3.58 -12.91
C GLN A 14 2.99 -3.27 -11.51
N PHE A 15 2.87 -2.00 -11.09
CA PHE A 15 3.19 -1.60 -9.71
C PHE A 15 2.35 -2.36 -8.68
N MET A 16 1.03 -2.48 -8.89
CA MET A 16 0.14 -3.21 -7.99
C MET A 16 0.51 -4.70 -7.85
N ASN A 17 1.08 -5.33 -8.87
CA ASN A 17 1.56 -6.71 -8.79
C ASN A 17 2.76 -6.85 -7.83
N ASN A 18 3.63 -5.84 -7.79
CA ASN A 18 4.84 -5.79 -6.95
C ASN A 18 4.61 -5.08 -5.60
N LEU A 19 3.35 -4.89 -5.20
CA LEU A 19 2.99 -4.15 -3.97
C LEU A 19 3.57 -4.77 -2.68
N ASP A 20 3.81 -6.07 -2.64
CA ASP A 20 4.35 -6.73 -1.45
C ASP A 20 5.84 -6.37 -1.25
N ASP A 21 6.62 -6.33 -2.33
CA ASP A 21 8.01 -5.86 -2.31
C ASP A 21 8.09 -4.36 -1.96
N PHE A 22 7.18 -3.57 -2.52
CA PHE A 22 7.01 -2.16 -2.15
C PHE A 22 6.71 -1.99 -0.67
N THR A 23 5.83 -2.82 -0.11
CA THR A 23 5.49 -2.79 1.32
C THR A 23 6.71 -3.12 2.19
N ILE A 24 7.54 -4.07 1.78
CA ILE A 24 8.76 -4.43 2.52
C ILE A 24 9.76 -3.26 2.49
N ALA A 25 9.98 -2.68 1.31
CA ALA A 25 10.86 -1.53 1.15
C ALA A 25 10.38 -0.33 1.98
N MET A 26 9.08 -0.03 1.93
CA MET A 26 8.50 1.08 2.67
C MET A 26 8.42 0.83 4.18
N ASN A 27 8.22 -0.42 4.63
CA ASN A 27 8.28 -0.77 6.06
C ASN A 27 9.64 -0.45 6.70
N MET A 28 10.74 -0.54 5.93
CA MET A 28 12.06 -0.10 6.40
C MET A 28 12.15 1.42 6.55
N TYR A 29 11.46 2.19 5.69
CA TYR A 29 11.39 3.65 5.77
C TYR A 29 10.45 4.13 6.90
N THR A 30 9.30 3.47 7.08
CA THR A 30 8.26 3.90 8.04
C THR A 30 8.51 3.44 9.47
N TYR A 31 9.54 2.63 9.73
CA TYR A 31 10.04 2.39 11.10
C TYR A 31 10.48 3.70 11.80
N ALA A 32 10.66 4.78 11.02
CA ALA A 32 10.91 6.13 11.50
C ALA A 32 9.64 6.98 11.75
N GLU A 33 8.42 6.40 11.69
CA GLU A 33 7.13 7.09 11.85
C GLU A 33 6.92 8.29 10.90
N GLN A 34 7.61 8.30 9.75
CA GLN A 34 7.54 9.44 8.82
C GLN A 34 6.37 9.29 7.82
N PRO A 35 5.62 10.37 7.57
CA PRO A 35 4.59 10.40 6.54
C PRO A 35 5.22 10.26 5.14
N VAL A 36 4.53 9.59 4.23
CA VAL A 36 5.04 9.34 2.87
C VAL A 36 4.68 10.50 1.96
N SER A 37 5.68 11.28 1.54
CA SER A 37 5.52 12.34 0.55
C SER A 37 5.37 11.78 -0.87
N LYS A 38 4.89 12.62 -1.81
CA LYS A 38 4.83 12.28 -3.24
C LYS A 38 6.19 11.88 -3.82
N GLU A 39 7.26 12.50 -3.35
CA GLU A 39 8.62 12.26 -3.84
C GLU A 39 9.14 10.90 -3.39
N GLU A 40 8.90 10.53 -2.12
CA GLU A 40 9.24 9.21 -1.60
C GLU A 40 8.42 8.12 -2.28
N PHE A 41 7.12 8.37 -2.48
CA PHE A 41 6.26 7.48 -3.24
C PHE A 41 6.82 7.22 -4.65
N GLN A 42 7.19 8.28 -5.38
CA GLN A 42 7.77 8.15 -6.72
C GLN A 42 9.10 7.37 -6.72
N ARG A 43 9.98 7.61 -5.75
CA ARG A 43 11.25 6.86 -5.63
C ARG A 43 11.01 5.37 -5.36
N ALA A 44 10.07 5.06 -4.49
CA ALA A 44 9.73 3.69 -4.16
C ALA A 44 9.08 2.97 -5.36
N VAL A 45 8.19 3.64 -6.10
CA VAL A 45 7.63 3.10 -7.35
C VAL A 45 8.72 2.83 -8.38
N LEU A 46 9.62 3.79 -8.63
CA LEU A 46 10.76 3.61 -9.54
C LEU A 46 11.58 2.37 -9.17
N THR A 47 11.75 2.09 -7.88
CA THR A 47 12.50 0.92 -7.38
C THR A 47 11.75 -0.39 -7.64
N CYS A 48 10.41 -0.38 -7.55
CA CYS A 48 9.59 -1.60 -7.68
C CYS A 48 9.22 -1.98 -9.12
N ILE A 49 9.12 -1.02 -10.04
CA ILE A 49 8.76 -1.28 -11.45
C ILE A 49 9.85 -0.89 -12.45
N GLY A 50 10.92 -0.22 -12.01
CA GLY A 50 12.02 0.23 -12.88
C GLY A 50 11.73 1.48 -13.71
N SER A 51 10.52 2.03 -13.62
CA SER A 51 10.12 3.29 -14.28
C SER A 51 9.29 4.18 -13.33
N PRO A 52 9.35 5.52 -13.48
CA PRO A 52 8.49 6.41 -12.69
C PRO A 52 7.07 6.46 -13.27
N LEU A 53 6.06 6.52 -12.42
CA LEU A 53 4.70 6.87 -12.87
C LEU A 53 4.65 8.35 -13.26
N LYS A 54 3.80 8.68 -14.23
CA LYS A 54 3.61 10.07 -14.67
C LYS A 54 3.07 10.94 -13.52
N PRO A 55 3.47 12.22 -13.43
CA PRO A 55 3.07 13.10 -12.33
C PRO A 55 1.55 13.18 -12.12
N HIS A 56 0.76 13.27 -13.19
CA HIS A 56 -0.70 13.37 -13.06
C HIS A 56 -1.35 12.10 -12.49
N ILE A 57 -0.73 10.94 -12.68
CA ILE A 57 -1.20 9.67 -12.07
C ILE A 57 -0.94 9.70 -10.56
N VAL A 58 0.26 10.14 -10.15
CA VAL A 58 0.61 10.30 -8.74
C VAL A 58 -0.30 11.32 -8.07
N ASP A 59 -0.54 12.45 -8.70
CA ASP A 59 -1.48 13.47 -8.20
C ASP A 59 -2.90 12.92 -8.06
N THR A 60 -3.36 12.15 -9.04
CA THR A 60 -4.69 11.51 -8.99
C THR A 60 -4.77 10.50 -7.84
N LEU A 61 -3.71 9.72 -7.60
CA LEU A 61 -3.66 8.78 -6.48
C LEU A 61 -3.69 9.49 -5.12
N PHE A 62 -2.88 10.53 -4.94
CA PHE A 62 -2.87 11.31 -3.71
C PHE A 62 -4.22 11.99 -3.47
N ASN A 63 -4.83 12.59 -4.49
CA ASN A 63 -6.17 13.20 -4.34
C ASN A 63 -7.28 12.19 -3.97
N ILE A 64 -7.10 10.90 -4.25
CA ILE A 64 -8.08 9.84 -3.92
C ILE A 64 -7.81 9.24 -2.53
N LEU A 65 -6.55 9.21 -2.11
CA LEU A 65 -6.08 8.46 -0.94
C LEU A 65 -5.75 9.35 0.27
N ASP A 66 -5.50 10.63 0.04
CA ASP A 66 -5.35 11.67 1.06
C ASP A 66 -6.74 12.01 1.64
N VAL A 67 -6.94 11.70 2.92
CA VAL A 67 -8.23 11.85 3.60
C VAL A 67 -8.34 13.19 4.32
N ASP A 68 -7.23 13.74 4.80
CA ASP A 68 -7.13 14.96 5.59
C ASP A 68 -6.61 16.18 4.80
N GLY A 69 -6.19 15.97 3.55
CA GLY A 69 -5.76 17.02 2.64
C GLY A 69 -4.37 17.56 2.94
N ASP A 70 -3.55 16.81 3.70
CA ASP A 70 -2.22 17.23 4.12
C ASP A 70 -1.13 16.93 3.06
N GLN A 71 -1.52 16.35 1.92
CA GLN A 71 -0.67 15.90 0.81
C GLN A 71 0.31 14.78 1.18
N HIS A 72 0.08 14.10 2.29
CA HIS A 72 0.77 12.90 2.71
C HIS A 72 -0.18 11.72 2.71
N LEU A 73 0.40 10.53 2.69
CA LEU A 73 -0.35 9.30 2.84
C LEU A 73 -0.03 8.68 4.19
N SER A 74 -1.07 8.41 4.98
CA SER A 74 -0.98 7.45 6.06
C SER A 74 -0.57 6.12 5.46
N TYR A 75 0.69 5.74 5.68
CA TYR A 75 1.29 4.54 5.11
C TYR A 75 0.45 3.28 5.40
N LYS A 76 -0.08 3.18 6.63
CA LYS A 76 -0.92 2.07 7.07
C LYS A 76 -2.21 1.97 6.25
N ASP A 77 -2.87 3.10 6.00
CA ASP A 77 -4.13 3.14 5.26
C ASP A 77 -3.89 2.94 3.77
N PHE A 78 -2.84 3.55 3.24
CA PHE A 78 -2.39 3.36 1.86
C PHE A 78 -2.17 1.87 1.55
N ILE A 79 -1.33 1.19 2.33
CA ILE A 79 -1.04 -0.23 2.11
C ILE A 79 -2.29 -1.09 2.31
N SER A 80 -3.14 -0.78 3.28
CA SER A 80 -4.39 -1.51 3.52
C SER A 80 -5.33 -1.43 2.31
N ILE A 81 -5.57 -0.23 1.79
CA ILE A 81 -6.41 0.01 0.60
C ILE A 81 -5.82 -0.70 -0.62
N MET A 82 -4.51 -0.58 -0.83
CA MET A 82 -3.85 -1.13 -2.01
C MET A 82 -3.82 -2.66 -1.99
N LYS A 83 -3.65 -3.29 -0.81
CA LYS A 83 -3.77 -4.75 -0.66
C LYS A 83 -5.20 -5.22 -0.92
N ASP A 84 -6.21 -4.56 -0.36
CA ASP A 84 -7.62 -4.92 -0.61
C ASP A 84 -7.96 -4.87 -2.11
N ARG A 85 -7.50 -3.82 -2.81
CA ARG A 85 -7.64 -3.66 -4.26
C ARG A 85 -6.87 -4.72 -5.05
N LYS A 86 -5.63 -5.06 -4.66
CA LYS A 86 -4.83 -6.13 -5.29
C LYS A 86 -5.57 -7.47 -5.23
N TYR A 87 -6.14 -7.81 -4.08
CA TYR A 87 -6.85 -9.08 -3.89
C TYR A 87 -8.33 -9.04 -4.31
N ARG A 88 -8.83 -7.88 -4.76
CA ARG A 88 -10.24 -7.70 -5.19
C ARG A 88 -11.25 -8.17 -4.14
N GLY A 89 -10.96 -7.93 -2.86
CA GLY A 89 -11.79 -8.40 -1.74
C GLY A 89 -11.73 -9.91 -1.46
N ASN A 90 -10.92 -10.67 -2.18
CA ASN A 90 -10.69 -12.09 -1.90
C ASN A 90 -9.76 -12.24 -0.69
N ARG A 91 -10.34 -12.25 0.52
CA ARG A 91 -9.62 -12.38 1.80
C ARG A 91 -9.05 -13.77 2.06
N SER A 92 -9.08 -14.69 1.09
CA SER A 92 -8.53 -16.05 1.25
C SER A 92 -7.04 -16.08 1.62
N HIS A 93 -6.29 -15.01 1.31
CA HIS A 93 -4.88 -14.84 1.70
C HIS A 93 -4.67 -14.05 3.00
N MET A 94 -5.69 -13.36 3.51
CA MET A 94 -5.66 -12.94 4.90
C MET A 94 -5.82 -14.23 5.69
N GLN A 95 -4.77 -14.66 6.40
CA GLN A 95 -4.96 -15.75 7.34
C GLN A 95 -6.22 -15.42 8.16
N PRO A 96 -7.19 -16.34 8.25
CA PRO A 96 -8.33 -16.10 9.10
C PRO A 96 -7.73 -15.73 10.46
N MET A 97 -8.01 -14.51 10.92
CA MET A 97 -7.71 -14.12 12.29
C MET A 97 -8.23 -15.28 13.14
N PRO A 98 -7.36 -16.00 13.86
CA PRO A 98 -7.81 -17.15 14.60
C PRO A 98 -8.63 -16.59 15.76
N HIS A 99 -9.93 -16.43 15.54
CA HIS A 99 -10.94 -16.52 16.58
C HIS A 99 -11.11 -17.99 17.00
N THR A 100 -10.08 -18.82 16.76
CA THR A 100 -10.01 -20.20 17.22
C THR A 100 -9.55 -20.21 18.67
N LEU A 101 -10.00 -21.22 19.40
CA LEU A 101 -9.64 -21.48 20.79
C LEU A 101 -8.11 -21.47 21.02
N ASP A 102 -7.32 -21.73 19.97
CA ASP A 102 -5.86 -21.79 20.02
C ASP A 102 -5.20 -20.41 20.18
N ALA A 103 -5.77 -19.36 19.57
CA ALA A 103 -5.29 -17.98 19.78
C ALA A 103 -5.61 -17.49 21.19
N PHE A 104 -6.79 -17.83 21.70
CA PHE A 104 -7.16 -17.54 23.09
C PHE A 104 -6.23 -18.26 24.07
N LYS A 105 -5.97 -19.55 23.87
CA LYS A 105 -5.03 -20.34 24.68
C LYS A 105 -3.61 -19.77 24.63
N SER A 106 -3.15 -19.34 23.46
CA SER A 106 -1.84 -18.72 23.30
C SER A 106 -1.74 -17.42 24.10
N CYS A 107 -2.75 -16.55 24.02
CA CYS A 107 -2.79 -15.29 24.76
C CYS A 107 -2.82 -15.48 26.28
N VAL A 108 -3.65 -16.41 26.78
CA VAL A 108 -3.71 -16.73 28.22
C VAL A 108 -2.39 -17.34 28.71
N LYS A 109 -1.74 -18.18 27.90
CA LYS A 109 -0.47 -18.82 28.25
C LYS A 109 0.70 -17.83 28.27
N SER A 110 0.62 -16.72 27.54
CA SER A 110 1.60 -15.64 27.58
C SER A 110 1.41 -14.69 28.77
N TYR A 111 0.27 -14.79 29.48
CA TYR A 111 -0.09 -13.94 30.62
C TYR A 111 0.16 -14.63 31.98
N ILE A 112 0.52 -15.92 31.97
CA ILE A 112 0.90 -16.73 33.14
C ILE A 112 2.41 -16.98 33.05
#